data_AF-A0A1J4YFE4-F1
#
_entry.id   AF-A0A1J4YFE4-F1
#
_cell.length_a   1.000
_cell.length_b   1.000
_cell.length_c   1.000
_cell.angle_alpha   90.00
_cell.angle_beta   90.00
_cell.angle_gamma   90.00
#
_symmetry.space_group_name_H-M   'P 1'
#
loop_
_entity.id
_entity.type
_entity.pdbx_description
1 polymer ?
#
loop_
_entity_poly.entity_id
_entity_poly.type
_entity_poly.pdbx_seq_one_letter_code
_entity_poly.pdbx_strand_id
1 'polypeptide(L)'
;MNEATTPGELQQFLEENSQIYKKVLLLKRLKNIIWLMLWLPTIAMTSYIAYNHTTMDPQALADLAIPLLKWGGLVCTIIYLAYIVLHVPVVRAIYHAKSVVFPRYNAAASEQEQKTFQWQAYFYRPERNIPGGNTTAFILGAKVVSLFLLIIFYQFSWIHALDRIGVALNNEHYSFMGFIDFALFSSLILFAVVLIFTRVSSLATKKR
;
A
#
# COMPACT_ATOMS: atom_id res chain seq x y z
N MET A 1 43.29 -6.03 19.09
CA MET A 1 43.41 -4.56 19.19
C MET A 1 42.30 -3.99 18.34
N ASN A 2 41.21 -3.53 18.96
CA ASN A 2 40.13 -2.84 18.25
C ASN A 2 40.61 -1.41 18.03
N GLU A 3 40.95 -1.07 16.79
CA GLU A 3 41.10 0.33 16.40
C GLU A 3 39.77 1.02 16.66
N ALA A 4 39.79 2.04 17.52
CA ALA A 4 38.66 2.93 17.70
C ALA A 4 38.42 3.63 16.36
N THR A 5 37.43 3.18 15.61
CA THR A 5 37.00 3.82 14.37
C THR A 5 36.48 5.23 14.67
N THR A 6 36.78 6.15 13.73
CA THR A 6 36.66 7.59 13.91
C THR A 6 35.19 8.05 13.96
N PRO A 7 34.89 9.13 14.72
CA PRO A 7 33.53 9.72 14.80
C PRO A 7 32.85 9.96 13.45
N GLY A 8 33.65 10.15 12.38
CA GLY A 8 33.16 10.36 11.02
C GLY A 8 32.45 9.16 10.40
N GLU A 9 32.89 7.93 10.65
CA GLU A 9 32.21 6.73 10.13
C GLU A 9 30.86 6.52 10.81
N LEU A 10 30.80 6.76 12.12
CA LEU A 10 29.56 6.71 12.90
C LEU A 10 28.54 7.75 12.39
N GLN A 11 29.03 8.95 12.08
CA GLN A 11 28.22 10.05 11.56
C GLN A 11 27.70 9.75 10.14
N GLN A 12 28.51 9.11 9.29
CA GLN A 12 28.11 8.65 7.97
C GLN A 12 26.98 7.60 8.06
N PHE A 13 27.04 6.65 9.00
CA PHE A 13 25.96 5.68 9.20
C PHE A 13 24.64 6.32 9.65
N LEU A 14 24.71 7.30 10.53
CA LEU A 14 23.52 8.05 10.96
C LEU A 14 22.90 8.81 9.80
N GLU A 15 23.73 9.38 8.92
CA GLU A 15 23.27 10.07 7.72
C GLU A 15 22.62 9.11 6.71
N GLU A 16 23.26 7.98 6.40
CA GLU A 16 22.72 6.93 5.52
C GLU A 16 21.36 6.43 6.03
N ASN A 17 21.24 6.16 7.34
CA ASN A 17 20.00 5.72 7.94
C ASN A 17 18.91 6.80 7.89
N SER A 18 19.28 8.06 8.13
CA SER A 18 18.38 9.21 8.00
C SER A 18 17.85 9.38 6.57
N GLN A 19 18.71 9.18 5.55
CA GLN A 19 18.29 9.22 4.15
C GLN A 19 17.29 8.10 3.82
N ILE A 20 17.51 6.88 4.31
CA ILE A 20 16.56 5.77 4.15
C ILE A 20 15.23 6.12 4.81
N TYR A 21 15.27 6.68 6.01
CA TYR A 21 14.08 7.12 6.75
C TYR A 21 13.26 8.15 5.96
N LYS A 22 13.92 9.17 5.42
CA LYS A 22 13.30 10.22 4.59
C LYS A 22 12.64 9.62 3.34
N LYS A 23 13.32 8.69 2.65
CA LYS A 23 12.79 8.00 1.46
C LYS A 23 11.54 7.18 1.80
N VAL A 24 11.59 6.38 2.87
CA VAL A 24 10.44 5.58 3.31
C VAL A 24 9.26 6.48 3.71
N LEU A 25 9.53 7.57 4.43
CA LEU A 25 8.48 8.50 4.86
C LEU A 25 7.83 9.22 3.68
N LEU A 26 8.61 9.61 2.67
CA LEU A 26 8.09 10.21 1.43
C LEU A 26 7.17 9.22 0.70
N LEU A 27 7.61 7.99 0.50
CA LEU A 27 6.80 6.94 -0.14
C LEU A 27 5.55 6.62 0.68
N LYS A 28 5.63 6.59 2.02
CA LYS A 28 4.47 6.43 2.90
C LYS A 28 3.46 7.57 2.72
N ARG A 29 3.93 8.82 2.65
CA ARG A 29 3.05 9.98 2.41
C ARG A 29 2.36 9.89 1.05
N LEU A 30 3.11 9.55 0.00
CA LEU A 30 2.56 9.36 -1.33
C LEU A 30 1.48 8.27 -1.34
N LYS A 31 1.75 7.12 -0.71
CA LYS A 31 0.76 6.04 -0.56
C LYS A 31 -0.50 6.50 0.20
N ASN A 32 -0.36 7.31 1.25
CA ASN A 32 -1.52 7.85 1.96
C ASN A 32 -2.33 8.84 1.11
N ILE A 33 -1.66 9.68 0.31
CA ILE A 33 -2.34 10.60 -0.62
C ILE A 33 -3.11 9.79 -1.66
N ILE A 34 -2.49 8.78 -2.27
CA ILE A 34 -3.16 7.87 -3.21
C ILE A 34 -4.40 7.24 -2.58
N TRP A 35 -4.27 6.72 -1.36
CA TRP A 35 -5.39 6.10 -0.65
C TRP A 35 -6.55 7.09 -0.41
N LEU A 36 -6.26 8.32 0.01
CA LEU A 36 -7.27 9.37 0.19
C LEU A 36 -7.92 9.81 -1.13
N MET A 37 -7.11 9.94 -2.19
CA MET A 37 -7.56 10.33 -3.53
C MET A 37 -8.44 9.28 -4.20
N LEU A 38 -8.46 8.04 -3.71
CA LEU A 38 -9.42 7.02 -4.15
C LEU A 38 -10.70 7.10 -3.33
N TRP A 39 -10.60 7.15 -2.00
CA TRP A 39 -11.77 7.13 -1.12
C TRP A 39 -12.64 8.38 -1.24
N LEU A 40 -12.03 9.58 -1.27
CA LEU A 40 -12.79 10.84 -1.26
C LEU A 40 -13.67 10.98 -2.51
N PRO A 41 -13.17 10.78 -3.75
CA PRO A 41 -14.02 10.81 -4.94
C PRO A 41 -15.08 9.72 -4.95
N THR A 42 -14.79 8.49 -4.47
CA THR A 42 -15.82 7.45 -4.38
C THR A 42 -16.95 7.87 -3.44
N ILE A 43 -16.64 8.40 -2.26
CA ILE A 43 -17.65 8.88 -1.32
C ILE A 43 -18.49 9.99 -1.96
N ALA A 44 -17.84 10.99 -2.58
CA ALA A 44 -18.52 12.07 -3.26
C ALA A 44 -19.43 11.57 -4.40
N MET A 45 -18.92 10.68 -5.25
CA MET A 45 -19.66 10.09 -6.37
C MET A 45 -20.86 9.26 -5.89
N THR A 46 -20.67 8.40 -4.89
CA THR A 46 -21.73 7.56 -4.33
C THR A 46 -22.81 8.41 -3.66
N SER A 47 -22.40 9.48 -2.97
CA SER A 47 -23.33 10.43 -2.35
C SER A 47 -24.12 11.21 -3.40
N TYR A 48 -23.47 11.61 -4.51
CA TYR A 48 -24.11 12.25 -5.64
C TYR A 48 -25.14 11.33 -6.32
N ILE A 49 -24.79 10.06 -6.56
CA ILE A 49 -25.72 9.07 -7.13
C ILE A 49 -26.89 8.84 -6.17
N ALA A 50 -26.62 8.68 -4.88
CA ALA A 50 -27.66 8.47 -3.87
C ALA A 50 -28.63 9.65 -3.76
N TYR A 51 -28.12 10.88 -3.81
CA TYR A 51 -28.95 12.10 -3.81
C TYR A 51 -29.84 12.17 -5.05
N ASN A 52 -29.30 11.83 -6.23
CA ASN A 52 -30.05 11.90 -7.48
C ASN A 52 -31.00 10.71 -7.70
N HIS A 53 -30.86 9.62 -6.92
CA HIS A 53 -31.75 8.46 -6.98
C HIS A 53 -33.22 8.81 -6.77
N THR A 54 -33.53 9.88 -6.01
CA THR A 54 -34.91 10.31 -5.74
C THR A 54 -35.37 11.49 -6.59
N THR A 55 -34.48 12.12 -7.36
CA THR A 55 -34.76 13.38 -8.07
C THR A 55 -34.62 13.28 -9.58
N MET A 56 -33.89 12.29 -10.10
CA MET A 56 -33.70 12.05 -11.53
C MET A 56 -34.51 10.87 -12.02
N ASP A 57 -34.86 10.89 -13.30
CA ASP A 57 -35.40 9.73 -13.98
C ASP A 57 -34.41 8.55 -13.91
N PRO A 58 -34.86 7.31 -13.63
CA PRO A 58 -33.98 6.16 -13.47
C PRO A 58 -33.06 5.91 -14.67
N GLN A 59 -33.54 6.16 -15.90
CA GLN A 59 -32.74 5.96 -17.11
C GLN A 59 -31.63 7.00 -17.21
N ALA A 60 -31.95 8.28 -16.97
CA ALA A 60 -30.96 9.36 -17.00
C ALA A 60 -29.88 9.18 -15.91
N LEU A 61 -30.28 8.68 -14.73
CA LEU A 61 -29.34 8.36 -13.67
C LEU A 61 -28.43 7.19 -14.05
N ALA A 62 -28.98 6.15 -14.70
CA ALA A 62 -28.21 4.99 -15.13
C ALA A 62 -27.21 5.33 -16.24
N ASP A 63 -27.59 6.15 -17.22
CA ASP A 63 -26.73 6.61 -18.30
C ASP A 63 -25.49 7.37 -17.78
N LEU A 64 -25.63 8.04 -16.63
CA LEU A 64 -24.53 8.72 -15.94
C LEU A 64 -23.74 7.75 -15.02
N ALA A 65 -24.44 6.94 -14.23
CA ALA A 65 -23.81 6.10 -13.21
C ALA A 65 -23.04 4.92 -13.80
N ILE A 66 -23.54 4.26 -14.85
CA ILE A 66 -22.95 3.04 -15.41
C ILE A 66 -21.54 3.29 -15.96
N PRO A 67 -21.29 4.32 -16.79
CA PRO A 67 -19.94 4.63 -17.25
C PRO A 67 -19.00 5.01 -16.11
N LEU A 68 -19.49 5.79 -15.13
CA LEU A 68 -18.70 6.19 -13.95
C LEU A 68 -18.30 4.98 -13.11
N LEU A 69 -19.19 4.02 -12.92
CA LEU A 69 -18.89 2.79 -12.18
C LEU A 69 -17.90 1.90 -12.93
N LYS A 70 -18.08 1.72 -14.25
CA LYS A 70 -17.17 0.94 -15.10
C LYS A 70 -15.76 1.52 -15.11
N TRP A 71 -15.63 2.78 -15.54
CA TRP A 71 -14.33 3.43 -15.68
C TRP A 71 -13.71 3.79 -14.34
N GLY A 72 -14.54 4.13 -13.34
CA GLY A 72 -14.09 4.32 -11.97
C GLY A 72 -13.46 3.05 -11.40
N GLY A 73 -14.08 1.89 -11.62
CA GLY A 73 -13.51 0.59 -11.24
C GLY A 73 -12.15 0.32 -11.90
N LEU A 74 -12.01 0.61 -13.20
CA LEU A 74 -10.74 0.48 -13.91
C LEU A 74 -9.65 1.40 -13.35
N VAL A 75 -9.97 2.69 -13.17
CA VAL A 75 -9.03 3.68 -12.62
C VAL A 75 -8.61 3.30 -11.21
N CYS A 76 -9.54 2.88 -10.35
CA CYS A 76 -9.23 2.37 -9.02
C CYS A 76 -8.28 1.17 -9.07
N THR A 77 -8.50 0.25 -10.02
CA THR A 77 -7.63 -0.92 -10.23
C THR A 77 -6.22 -0.52 -10.64
N ILE A 78 -6.06 0.38 -11.61
CA ILE A 78 -4.74 0.85 -12.07
C ILE A 78 -3.99 1.52 -10.91
N ILE A 79 -4.65 2.39 -10.16
CA ILE A 79 -4.04 3.09 -9.02
C ILE A 79 -3.71 2.11 -7.89
N TYR A 80 -4.56 1.10 -7.65
CA TYR A 80 -4.29 0.03 -6.69
C TYR A 80 -3.03 -0.77 -7.08
N LEU A 81 -2.86 -1.13 -8.35
CA LEU A 81 -1.64 -1.79 -8.82
C LEU A 81 -0.40 -0.93 -8.54
N ALA A 82 -0.45 0.37 -8.85
CA ALA A 82 0.63 1.30 -8.54
C ALA A 82 0.91 1.37 -7.03
N TYR A 83 -0.13 1.37 -6.20
CA TYR A 83 -0.01 1.35 -4.74
C TYR A 83 0.72 0.10 -4.21
N ILE A 84 0.43 -1.07 -4.78
CA ILE A 84 1.10 -2.34 -4.46
C ILE A 84 2.56 -2.30 -4.91
N VAL A 85 2.83 -1.89 -6.15
CA VAL A 85 4.19 -1.79 -6.70
C VAL A 85 5.06 -0.83 -5.88
N LEU A 86 4.51 0.31 -5.44
CA LEU A 86 5.20 1.25 -4.54
C LEU A 86 5.61 0.64 -3.19
N HIS A 87 5.07 -0.52 -2.81
CA HIS A 87 5.50 -1.22 -1.59
C HIS A 87 6.89 -1.86 -1.74
N VAL A 88 7.25 -2.28 -2.96
CA VAL A 88 8.54 -2.93 -3.25
C VAL A 88 9.75 -2.03 -2.91
N PRO A 89 9.85 -0.77 -3.38
CA PRO A 89 10.98 0.10 -3.04
C PRO A 89 11.03 0.45 -1.55
N VAL A 90 9.88 0.56 -0.87
CA VAL A 90 9.81 0.77 0.59
C VAL A 90 10.46 -0.41 1.31
N VAL A 91 10.01 -1.62 0.99
CA VAL A 91 10.53 -2.85 1.58
C VAL A 91 12.03 -2.99 1.31
N ARG A 92 12.47 -2.75 0.07
CA ARG A 92 13.89 -2.84 -0.31
C ARG A 92 14.75 -1.84 0.46
N ALA A 93 14.30 -0.60 0.62
CA ALA A 93 15.03 0.42 1.36
C ALA A 93 15.18 0.05 2.84
N ILE A 94 14.11 -0.43 3.47
CA ILE A 94 14.14 -0.87 4.87
C ILE A 94 15.02 -2.13 5.02
N TYR A 95 14.97 -3.04 4.05
CA TYR A 95 15.81 -4.24 4.04
C TYR A 95 17.30 -3.91 3.92
N HIS A 96 17.66 -2.93 3.08
CA HIS A 96 19.02 -2.43 3.00
C HIS A 96 19.51 -1.87 4.34
N ALA A 97 18.67 -1.10 5.04
CA ALA A 97 19.02 -0.63 6.38
C ALA A 97 19.26 -1.80 7.36
N LYS A 98 18.39 -2.81 7.35
CA LYS A 98 18.51 -4.00 8.20
C LYS A 98 19.78 -4.82 7.92
N SER A 99 20.08 -5.06 6.64
CA SER A 99 21.09 -6.04 6.22
C SER A 99 22.49 -5.45 6.02
N VAL A 100 22.58 -4.14 5.77
CA VAL A 100 23.86 -3.47 5.47
C VAL A 100 24.17 -2.42 6.52
N VAL A 101 23.26 -1.46 6.76
CA VAL A 101 23.55 -0.30 7.61
C VAL A 101 23.69 -0.68 9.09
N PHE A 102 22.71 -1.43 9.64
CA PHE A 102 22.73 -1.82 11.05
C PHE A 102 23.90 -2.77 11.41
N PRO A 103 24.22 -3.80 10.61
CA PRO A 103 25.38 -4.64 10.87
C PRO A 103 26.70 -3.88 10.80
N ARG A 104 26.87 -2.98 9.81
CA ARG A 104 28.06 -2.12 9.72
C ARG A 104 28.19 -1.18 10.91
N TYR A 105 27.07 -0.58 11.34
CA TYR A 105 27.05 0.25 12.55
C TYR A 105 27.42 -0.55 13.80
N ASN A 106 26.81 -1.71 14.02
CA ASN A 106 27.07 -2.53 15.21
C ASN A 106 28.47 -3.16 15.22
N ALA A 107 29.09 -3.36 14.05
CA ALA A 107 30.49 -3.77 13.94
C ALA A 107 31.47 -2.66 14.33
N ALA A 108 31.09 -1.39 14.15
CA ALA A 108 31.90 -0.22 14.47
C ALA A 108 31.61 0.38 15.86
N ALA A 109 30.43 0.10 16.43
CA ALA A 109 29.99 0.64 17.72
C ALA A 109 30.51 -0.17 18.91
N SER A 110 30.69 0.50 20.05
CA SER A 110 30.95 -0.17 21.32
C SER A 110 29.76 -1.08 21.72
N GLU A 111 30.00 -2.14 22.52
CA GLU A 111 28.93 -3.07 22.93
C GLU A 111 27.74 -2.37 23.59
N GLN A 112 27.97 -1.25 24.28
CA GLN A 112 26.93 -0.45 24.94
C GLN A 112 26.11 0.42 23.96
N GLU A 113 26.63 0.69 22.77
CA GLU A 113 25.99 1.55 21.76
C GLU A 113 25.35 0.79 20.61
N GLN A 114 25.44 -0.56 20.62
CA GLN A 114 24.83 -1.38 19.58
C GLN A 114 23.31 -1.16 19.52
N LYS A 115 22.81 -0.95 18.30
CA LYS A 115 21.39 -0.69 18.05
C LYS A 115 20.70 -1.93 17.49
N THR A 116 19.55 -2.24 18.06
CA THR A 116 18.65 -3.26 17.50
C THR A 116 17.82 -2.67 16.36
N PHE A 117 17.78 -3.36 15.23
CA PHE A 117 16.93 -2.96 14.11
C PHE A 117 15.44 -3.10 14.45
N GLN A 118 14.67 -2.03 14.26
CA GLN A 118 13.22 -2.02 14.44
C GLN A 118 12.52 -1.64 13.13
N TRP A 119 11.88 -2.62 12.48
CA TRP A 119 11.26 -2.42 11.17
C TRP A 119 10.15 -1.37 11.19
N GLN A 120 9.31 -1.40 12.23
CA GLN A 120 8.20 -0.45 12.39
C GLN A 120 8.67 1.01 12.52
N ALA A 121 9.88 1.25 13.03
CA ALA A 121 10.38 2.61 13.26
C ALA A 121 10.41 3.44 11.98
N TYR A 122 10.71 2.83 10.83
CA TYR A 122 10.79 3.49 9.52
C TYR A 122 9.47 4.10 9.04
N PHE A 123 8.34 3.68 9.62
CA PHE A 123 7.04 4.21 9.25
C PHE A 123 6.66 5.46 10.07
N TYR A 124 7.41 5.90 11.10
CA TYR A 124 6.80 6.69 12.19
C TYR A 124 7.26 8.10 12.58
N ARG A 125 8.21 8.83 11.99
CA ARG A 125 8.95 9.91 12.69
C ARG A 125 9.66 9.42 13.99
N PRO A 126 10.95 9.76 14.18
CA PRO A 126 11.74 9.27 15.31
C PRO A 126 11.21 9.68 16.69
N GLU A 127 10.49 10.79 16.78
CA GLU A 127 10.02 11.42 18.03
C GLU A 127 8.63 10.94 18.47
N ARG A 128 7.99 10.02 17.74
CA ARG A 128 6.63 9.53 18.07
C ARG A 128 6.70 8.18 18.75
N ASN A 129 5.74 7.92 19.64
CA ASN A 129 5.48 6.58 20.17
C ASN A 129 5.33 5.59 19.01
N ILE A 130 6.34 4.73 18.82
CA ILE A 130 6.39 3.76 17.74
C ILE A 130 5.43 2.63 18.12
N PRO A 131 4.33 2.44 17.38
CA PRO A 131 3.41 1.35 17.68
C PRO A 131 4.05 0.00 17.36
N GLY A 132 3.53 -1.05 17.99
CA GLY A 132 4.02 -2.41 17.78
C GLY A 132 4.04 -2.84 16.31
N GLY A 133 4.94 -3.75 15.96
CA GLY A 133 5.06 -4.29 14.60
C GLY A 133 3.74 -4.87 14.07
N ASN A 134 2.95 -5.52 14.93
CA ASN A 134 1.63 -6.07 14.59
C ASN A 134 0.64 -4.97 14.17
N THR A 135 0.61 -3.86 14.91
CA THR A 135 -0.26 -2.71 14.60
C THR A 135 0.12 -2.08 13.25
N THR A 136 1.42 -1.96 12.97
CA THR A 136 1.91 -1.40 11.70
C THR A 136 1.52 -2.30 10.52
N ALA A 137 1.70 -3.62 10.65
CA ALA A 137 1.29 -4.59 9.66
C ALA A 137 -0.22 -4.58 9.44
N PHE A 138 -1.00 -4.51 10.52
CA PHE A 138 -2.46 -4.40 10.46
C PHE A 138 -2.91 -3.14 9.70
N ILE A 139 -2.35 -1.97 10.01
CA ILE A 139 -2.69 -0.71 9.31
C ILE A 139 -2.37 -0.80 7.81
N LEU A 140 -1.22 -1.38 7.45
CA LEU A 140 -0.84 -1.57 6.04
C LEU A 140 -1.79 -2.54 5.33
N GLY A 141 -2.09 -3.67 5.97
CA GLY A 141 -3.02 -4.68 5.45
C GLY A 141 -4.44 -4.12 5.30
N ALA A 142 -4.95 -3.43 6.31
CA ALA A 142 -6.28 -2.80 6.28
C ALA A 142 -6.43 -1.83 5.12
N LYS A 143 -5.39 -1.05 4.79
CA LYS A 143 -5.42 -0.16 3.61
C LYS A 143 -5.49 -0.93 2.31
N VAL A 144 -4.67 -1.96 2.13
CA VAL A 144 -4.71 -2.81 0.93
C VAL A 144 -6.09 -3.46 0.78
N VAL A 145 -6.61 -4.07 1.85
CA VAL A 145 -7.94 -4.71 1.86
C VAL A 145 -9.04 -3.69 1.60
N SER A 146 -8.97 -2.48 2.17
CA SER A 146 -9.97 -1.44 1.92
C SER A 146 -10.04 -1.02 0.46
N LEU A 147 -8.90 -0.91 -0.24
CA LEU A 147 -8.86 -0.60 -1.66
C LEU A 147 -9.34 -1.77 -2.53
N PHE A 148 -9.03 -3.00 -2.11
CA PHE A 148 -9.53 -4.20 -2.76
C PHE A 148 -11.07 -4.27 -2.69
N LEU A 149 -11.64 -4.07 -1.50
CA LEU A 149 -13.10 -4.04 -1.31
C LEU A 149 -13.76 -2.89 -2.06
N LEU A 150 -13.09 -1.74 -2.17
CA LEU A 150 -13.56 -0.62 -2.97
C LEU A 150 -13.71 -1.00 -4.45
N ILE A 151 -12.77 -1.75 -5.02
CA ILE A 151 -12.84 -2.18 -6.43
C ILE A 151 -13.95 -3.20 -6.63
N ILE A 152 -14.10 -4.16 -5.70
CA ILE A 152 -15.25 -5.09 -5.71
C ILE A 152 -16.56 -4.32 -5.66
N PHE A 153 -16.65 -3.29 -4.82
CA PHE A 153 -17.83 -2.44 -4.73
C PHE A 153 -18.15 -1.77 -6.08
N TYR A 154 -17.16 -1.24 -6.78
CA TYR A 154 -17.35 -0.69 -8.14
C TYR A 154 -17.85 -1.73 -9.13
N GLN A 155 -17.25 -2.93 -9.15
CA GLN A 155 -17.66 -4.02 -10.04
C GLN A 155 -19.10 -4.46 -9.75
N PHE A 156 -19.42 -4.72 -8.49
CA PHE A 156 -20.74 -5.18 -8.09
C PHE A 156 -21.81 -4.11 -8.36
N SER A 157 -21.52 -2.85 -8.04
CA SER A 157 -22.42 -1.73 -8.31
C SER A 157 -22.66 -1.54 -9.81
N TRP A 158 -21.62 -1.71 -10.64
CA TRP A 158 -21.74 -1.61 -12.09
C TRP A 158 -22.63 -2.71 -12.66
N ILE A 159 -22.43 -3.97 -12.24
CA ILE A 159 -23.27 -5.10 -12.65
C ILE A 159 -24.72 -4.89 -12.21
N HIS A 160 -24.93 -4.47 -10.96
CA HIS A 160 -26.27 -4.23 -10.44
C HIS A 160 -26.98 -3.12 -11.20
N ALA A 161 -26.27 -2.05 -11.57
CA ALA A 161 -26.83 -0.97 -12.37
C ALA A 161 -27.22 -1.43 -13.79
N LEU A 162 -26.41 -2.27 -14.44
CA LEU A 162 -26.73 -2.85 -15.76
C LEU A 162 -27.98 -3.74 -15.70
N ASP A 163 -28.08 -4.59 -14.68
CA ASP A 163 -29.23 -5.47 -14.48
C ASP A 163 -30.54 -4.67 -14.29
N ARG A 164 -30.47 -3.57 -13.53
CA ARG A 164 -31.63 -2.69 -13.26
C ARG A 164 -32.20 -2.01 -14.50
N ILE A 165 -31.38 -1.73 -15.51
CA ILE A 165 -31.85 -1.18 -16.79
C ILE A 165 -32.15 -2.25 -17.84
N GLY A 166 -32.16 -3.54 -17.45
CA GLY A 166 -32.48 -4.65 -18.34
C GLY A 166 -31.39 -4.96 -19.37
N VAL A 167 -30.16 -4.48 -19.16
CA VAL A 167 -29.04 -4.80 -20.05
C VAL A 167 -28.49 -6.17 -19.69
N ALA A 168 -28.72 -7.14 -20.58
CA ALA A 168 -28.15 -8.47 -20.43
C ALA A 168 -26.61 -8.42 -20.48
N LEU A 169 -25.98 -9.06 -19.51
CA LEU A 169 -24.52 -9.23 -19.49
C LEU A 169 -24.09 -10.06 -20.71
N ASN A 170 -23.02 -9.61 -21.38
CA ASN A 170 -22.48 -10.24 -22.57
C ASN A 170 -21.00 -10.58 -22.36
N ASN A 171 -20.37 -11.20 -23.36
CA ASN A 171 -18.98 -11.60 -23.27
C ASN A 171 -18.01 -10.43 -23.01
N GLU A 172 -18.30 -9.24 -23.51
CA GLU A 172 -17.47 -8.05 -23.28
C GLU A 172 -17.52 -7.62 -21.80
N HIS A 173 -18.72 -7.64 -21.20
CA HIS A 173 -18.90 -7.34 -19.78
C HIS A 173 -18.13 -8.31 -18.90
N TYR A 174 -18.23 -9.62 -19.16
CA TYR A 174 -17.51 -10.65 -18.41
C TYR A 174 -16.00 -10.58 -18.65
N SER A 175 -15.55 -10.32 -19.88
CA SER A 175 -14.12 -10.16 -20.18
C SER A 175 -13.52 -8.96 -19.45
N PHE A 176 -14.26 -7.86 -19.32
CA PHE A 176 -13.82 -6.68 -18.58
C PHE A 176 -13.71 -6.97 -17.08
N MET A 177 -14.70 -7.65 -16.49
CA MET A 177 -14.62 -8.09 -15.08
C MET A 177 -13.43 -9.02 -14.86
N GLY A 178 -13.29 -10.03 -15.73
CA GLY A 178 -12.20 -11.00 -15.65
C GLY A 178 -10.81 -10.34 -15.74
N PHE A 179 -10.66 -9.29 -16.53
CA PHE A 179 -9.43 -8.50 -16.58
C PHE A 179 -9.13 -7.80 -15.24
N ILE A 180 -10.13 -7.15 -14.63
CA ILE A 180 -9.98 -6.50 -13.32
C ILE A 180 -9.65 -7.54 -12.24
N ASP A 181 -10.39 -8.65 -12.20
CA ASP A 181 -10.20 -9.71 -11.22
C ASP A 181 -8.81 -10.33 -11.35
N PHE A 182 -8.37 -10.63 -12.58
CA PHE A 182 -7.03 -11.13 -12.84
C PHE A 182 -5.94 -10.18 -12.32
N ALA A 183 -6.09 -8.87 -12.57
CA ALA A 183 -5.16 -7.85 -12.07
C ALA A 183 -5.17 -7.76 -10.53
N LEU A 184 -6.35 -7.83 -9.91
CA LEU A 184 -6.52 -7.81 -8.46
C LEU A 184 -5.87 -9.02 -7.79
N PHE A 185 -6.17 -10.23 -8.25
CA PHE A 185 -5.62 -11.46 -7.68
C PHE A 185 -4.11 -11.55 -7.89
N SER A 186 -3.62 -11.25 -9.10
CA SER A 186 -2.18 -11.28 -9.40
C SER A 186 -1.40 -10.31 -8.52
N SER A 187 -1.94 -9.11 -8.27
CA SER A 187 -1.27 -8.13 -7.41
C SER A 187 -1.35 -8.45 -5.92
N LEU A 188 -2.43 -9.09 -5.45
CA LEU A 188 -2.51 -9.62 -4.09
C LEU A 188 -1.46 -10.72 -3.85
N ILE A 189 -1.30 -11.64 -4.80
CA ILE A 189 -0.27 -12.68 -4.74
C ILE A 189 1.12 -12.01 -4.68
N LEU A 190 1.40 -11.04 -5.56
CA LEU A 190 2.66 -10.30 -5.53
C LEU A 190 2.90 -9.63 -4.18
N PHE A 191 1.89 -8.99 -3.60
CA PHE A 191 1.98 -8.34 -2.29
C PHE A 191 2.27 -9.36 -1.17
N ALA A 192 1.56 -10.49 -1.17
CA ALA A 192 1.77 -11.57 -0.21
C ALA A 192 3.19 -12.15 -0.31
N VAL A 193 3.68 -12.38 -1.53
CA VAL A 193 5.05 -12.84 -1.78
C VAL A 193 6.07 -11.85 -1.21
N VAL A 194 5.91 -10.55 -1.45
CA VAL A 194 6.79 -9.51 -0.89
C VAL A 194 6.78 -9.50 0.65
N LEU A 195 5.62 -9.68 1.27
CA LEU A 195 5.50 -9.78 2.73
C LEU A 195 6.15 -11.05 3.30
N ILE A 196 5.99 -12.19 2.63
CA ILE A 196 6.61 -13.45 3.03
C ILE A 196 8.13 -13.34 2.94
N PHE A 197 8.68 -12.84 1.83
CA PHE A 197 10.12 -12.65 1.66
C PHE A 197 10.72 -11.75 2.76
N THR A 198 10.01 -10.67 3.13
CA THR A 198 10.46 -9.81 4.23
C THR A 198 10.43 -10.53 5.58
N ARG A 199 9.41 -11.34 5.85
CA ARG A 199 9.31 -12.13 7.09
C ARG A 199 10.34 -13.25 7.17
N VAL A 200 10.52 -14.03 6.11
CA VAL A 200 11.49 -15.15 6.06
C VAL A 200 12.91 -14.61 6.24
N SER A 201 13.25 -13.51 5.57
CA SER A 201 14.56 -12.88 5.75
C SER A 201 14.73 -12.26 7.15
N SER A 202 13.65 -11.82 7.79
CA SER A 202 13.63 -11.46 9.23
C SER A 202 13.95 -12.63 10.15
N LEU A 203 13.42 -13.82 9.88
CA LEU A 203 13.58 -15.01 10.74
C LEU A 203 14.95 -15.66 10.58
N ALA A 204 15.52 -15.67 9.37
CA ALA A 204 16.86 -16.21 9.12
C ALA A 204 17.96 -15.50 9.95
N THR A 205 17.78 -14.21 10.24
CA THR A 205 18.74 -13.43 11.05
C THR A 205 18.60 -13.68 12.56
N LYS A 206 17.51 -14.30 13.02
CA LYS A 206 17.25 -14.55 14.46
C LYS A 206 17.81 -15.89 14.96
N LYS A 207 18.32 -16.72 14.04
CA LYS A 207 18.90 -18.06 14.30
C LYS A 207 20.44 -18.06 14.38
N ARG A 208 21.07 -16.89 14.34
CA ARG A 208 22.50 -16.68 14.66
C ARG A 208 22.58 -15.80 15.89
#